data_AF-A0A659UIK8-F1
#
_entry.id   AF-A0A659UIK8-F1
#
_cell.length_a   1.000
_cell.length_b   1.000
_cell.length_c   1.000
_cell.angle_alpha   90.00
_cell.angle_beta   90.00
_cell.angle_gamma   90.00
#
_symmetry.space_group_name_H-M   'P 1'
#
loop_
_entity.id
_entity.type
_entity.pdbx_description
1 polymer ?
#
loop_
_entity_poly.entity_id
_entity_poly.type
_entity_poly.pdbx_seq_one_letter_code
_entity_poly.pdbx_strand_id
1 'polypeptide(L)'
;RDILTVAARAPSGTNMQPWRVYVTKGGTKRRITDAIMNSGIRAEKADWDEYRYYPTQFFEPYLTRRRANGFGLYGALGIGRREVDKMRAQHDRNFVFFDAPVGMIFT
;
A
#
# COMPACT_ATOMS: atom_id res chain seq x y z
N ARG A 1 -9.25 18.79 0.20
CA ARG A 1 -10.72 18.64 0.22
C ARG A 1 -11.23 18.50 -1.21
N ASP A 2 -10.84 19.41 -2.09
CA ASP A 2 -11.22 19.44 -3.51
C ASP A 2 -10.96 18.12 -4.24
N ILE A 3 -9.81 17.47 -4.00
CA ILE A 3 -9.50 16.14 -4.55
C ILE A 3 -10.62 15.12 -4.24
N LEU A 4 -11.11 15.05 -3.00
CA LEU A 4 -12.17 14.12 -2.61
C LEU A 4 -13.53 14.55 -3.18
N THR A 5 -13.78 15.86 -3.28
CA THR A 5 -15.00 16.38 -3.91
C THR A 5 -15.08 15.99 -5.38
N VAL A 6 -13.96 16.05 -6.10
CA VAL A 6 -13.88 15.57 -7.49
C VAL A 6 -14.00 14.05 -7.54
N ALA A 7 -13.27 13.31 -6.69
CA ALA A 7 -13.31 11.85 -6.67
C ALA A 7 -14.69 11.28 -6.36
N ALA A 8 -15.49 11.95 -5.52
CA ALA A 8 -16.86 11.56 -5.20
C ALA A 8 -17.82 11.59 -6.40
N ARG A 9 -17.41 12.16 -7.55
CA ARG A 9 -18.16 12.13 -8.80
C ARG A 9 -17.93 10.87 -9.64
N ALA A 10 -17.08 9.95 -9.20
CA ALA A 10 -16.93 8.65 -9.85
C ALA A 10 -18.30 7.95 -9.93
N PRO A 11 -18.66 7.31 -11.06
CA PRO A 11 -19.89 6.54 -11.14
C PRO A 11 -19.79 5.28 -10.29
N SER A 12 -20.93 4.79 -9.82
CA SER A 12 -21.06 3.49 -9.16
C SER A 12 -22.35 2.82 -9.60
N GLY A 13 -22.42 1.49 -9.54
CA GLY A 13 -23.66 0.73 -9.77
C GLY A 13 -24.81 1.36 -8.98
N THR A 14 -25.91 1.66 -9.68
CA THR A 14 -27.11 2.34 -9.12
C THR A 14 -26.83 3.59 -8.27
N ASN A 15 -25.71 4.28 -8.49
CA ASN A 15 -25.24 5.42 -7.70
C ASN A 15 -25.07 5.14 -6.18
N MET A 16 -24.78 3.89 -5.81
CA MET A 16 -24.62 3.46 -4.40
C MET A 16 -23.50 4.17 -3.64
N GLN A 17 -22.44 4.62 -4.34
CA GLN A 17 -21.29 5.32 -3.75
C GLN A 17 -20.73 4.59 -2.51
N PRO A 18 -20.33 3.31 -2.62
CA PRO A 18 -20.06 2.47 -1.45
C PRO A 18 -18.82 2.90 -0.66
N TRP A 19 -17.95 3.73 -1.24
CA TRP A 19 -16.69 4.13 -0.64
C TRP A 19 -16.87 4.93 0.65
N ARG A 20 -16.18 4.51 1.70
CA ARG A 20 -15.88 5.35 2.86
C ARG A 20 -14.38 5.63 2.90
N VAL A 21 -14.04 6.90 3.12
CA VAL A 21 -12.65 7.36 3.10
C VAL A 21 -12.28 7.98 4.44
N TYR A 22 -11.29 7.39 5.11
CA TYR A 22 -10.71 7.91 6.34
C TYR A 22 -9.42 8.65 6.01
N VAL A 23 -9.42 9.97 6.21
CA VAL A 23 -8.26 10.83 5.97
C VAL A 23 -7.56 11.08 7.29
N THR A 24 -6.28 10.70 7.38
CA THR A 24 -5.48 10.83 8.59
C THR A 24 -4.30 11.77 8.34
N LYS A 25 -4.01 12.61 9.34
CA LYS A 25 -2.91 13.58 9.31
C LYS A 25 -2.34 13.78 10.71
N GLY A 26 -1.15 14.39 10.80
CA GLY A 26 -0.53 14.77 12.07
C GLY A 26 -0.45 13.63 13.08
N GLY A 27 -0.82 13.90 14.33
CA GLY A 27 -0.75 12.93 15.42
C GLY A 27 -1.56 11.65 15.20
N THR A 28 -2.72 11.71 14.55
CA THR A 28 -3.53 10.51 14.27
C THR A 28 -2.86 9.61 13.25
N LYS A 29 -2.30 10.17 12.16
CA LYS A 29 -1.52 9.38 11.20
C LYS A 29 -0.35 8.70 11.90
N ARG A 30 0.40 9.45 12.72
CA ARG A 30 1.54 8.93 13.48
C ARG A 30 1.14 7.75 14.38
N ARG A 31 0.04 7.87 15.14
CA ARG A 31 -0.43 6.74 15.97
C ARG A 31 -0.72 5.48 15.16
N ILE A 32 -1.30 5.61 13.96
CA ILE A 32 -1.58 4.47 13.08
C ILE A 32 -0.28 3.85 12.58
N THR A 33 0.64 4.67 12.05
CA THR A 33 1.92 4.19 11.53
C THR A 33 2.73 3.52 12.64
N ASP A 34 2.79 4.13 13.83
CA ASP A 34 3.51 3.58 14.98
C ASP A 34 2.89 2.27 15.46
N ALA A 35 1.56 2.15 15.46
CA ALA A 35 0.89 0.90 15.81
C ALA A 35 1.23 -0.24 14.84
N ILE A 36 1.29 0.05 13.53
CA ILE A 36 1.66 -0.95 12.51
C ILE A 36 3.12 -1.35 12.66
N MET A 37 4.02 -0.36 12.73
CA MET A 37 5.47 -0.58 12.81
C MET A 37 5.89 -1.29 14.11
N ASN A 38 5.16 -1.07 15.21
CA ASN A 38 5.42 -1.71 16.50
C ASN A 38 4.57 -2.96 16.76
N SER A 39 3.78 -3.42 15.78
CA SER A 39 2.88 -4.57 15.96
C SER A 39 3.60 -5.90 16.24
N GLY A 40 4.90 -6.00 15.93
CA GLY A 40 5.66 -7.24 15.98
C GLY A 40 5.29 -8.24 14.86
N ILE A 41 4.30 -7.90 14.02
CA ILE A 41 3.88 -8.72 12.88
C ILE A 41 4.71 -8.29 11.66
N ARG A 42 5.41 -9.25 11.05
CA ARG A 42 6.06 -9.00 9.77
C ARG A 42 5.01 -8.93 8.68
N ALA A 43 5.13 -7.94 7.80
CA ALA A 43 4.15 -7.74 6.74
C ALA A 43 3.95 -8.99 5.86
N GLU A 44 5.01 -9.75 5.58
CA GLU A 44 4.91 -10.99 4.78
C GLU A 44 4.24 -12.15 5.52
N LYS A 45 4.03 -12.01 6.83
CA LYS A 45 3.40 -12.99 7.72
C LYS A 45 2.05 -12.53 8.26
N ALA A 46 1.63 -11.32 7.92
CA ALA A 46 0.30 -10.86 8.29
C ALA A 46 -0.74 -11.72 7.57
N ASP A 47 -1.75 -12.16 8.32
CA ASP A 47 -2.87 -12.91 7.77
C ASP A 47 -3.89 -11.93 7.22
N TRP A 48 -4.26 -12.09 5.94
CA TRP A 48 -5.13 -11.16 5.22
C TRP A 48 -6.32 -11.94 4.66
N ASP A 49 -7.41 -11.96 5.42
CA ASP A 49 -8.53 -12.87 5.14
C ASP A 49 -9.75 -12.24 4.46
N GLU A 50 -9.83 -10.91 4.38
CA GLU A 50 -11.05 -10.29 3.82
C GLU A 50 -11.12 -10.43 2.30
N TYR A 51 -10.00 -10.26 1.59
CA TYR A 51 -9.94 -10.35 0.13
C TYR A 51 -8.64 -10.94 -0.39
N ARG A 52 -8.74 -11.78 -1.42
CA ARG A 52 -7.59 -12.24 -2.20
C ARG A 52 -7.26 -11.25 -3.31
N TYR A 53 -6.40 -10.28 -3.02
CA TYR A 53 -6.01 -9.22 -3.98
C TYR A 53 -5.19 -9.72 -5.18
N TYR A 54 -4.40 -10.77 -5.00
CA TYR A 54 -3.54 -11.33 -6.04
C TYR A 54 -3.80 -12.82 -6.24
N PRO A 55 -3.55 -13.36 -7.45
CA PRO A 55 -3.62 -14.81 -7.65
C PRO A 55 -2.60 -15.52 -6.75
N THR A 56 -2.93 -16.74 -6.34
CA THR A 56 -2.02 -17.60 -5.55
C THR A 56 -0.73 -17.86 -6.30
N GLN A 57 -0.81 -18.02 -7.62
CA GLN A 57 0.32 -18.15 -8.52
C GLN A 57 0.20 -17.15 -9.66
N PHE A 58 1.23 -16.30 -9.81
CA PHE A 58 1.32 -15.40 -10.96
C PHE A 58 1.66 -16.19 -12.23
N PHE A 59 1.02 -15.83 -13.33
CA PHE A 59 1.19 -16.41 -14.66
C PHE A 59 1.44 -15.30 -15.69
N GLU A 60 1.87 -15.65 -16.90
CA GLU A 60 2.11 -14.65 -17.94
C GLU A 60 0.81 -14.05 -18.48
N PRO A 61 0.76 -12.74 -18.77
CA PRO A 61 1.87 -11.77 -18.78
C PRO A 61 2.11 -11.07 -17.41
N TYR A 62 1.34 -11.40 -16.37
CA TYR A 62 1.37 -10.71 -15.09
C TYR A 62 2.63 -10.97 -14.28
N LEU A 63 3.20 -12.17 -14.39
CA LEU A 63 4.48 -12.51 -13.77
C LEU A 63 5.61 -11.62 -14.30
N THR A 64 5.71 -11.47 -15.63
CA THR A 64 6.68 -10.55 -16.26
C THR A 64 6.47 -9.12 -15.80
N ARG A 65 5.22 -8.62 -15.77
CA ARG A 65 4.91 -7.25 -15.31
C ARG A 65 5.35 -7.02 -13.87
N ARG A 66 5.05 -7.96 -12.96
CA ARG A 66 5.44 -7.88 -11.54
C ARG A 66 6.96 -7.83 -11.38
N ARG A 67 7.70 -8.66 -12.11
CA ARG A 67 9.17 -8.68 -12.09
C ARG A 67 9.75 -7.37 -12.61
N ALA A 68 9.28 -6.91 -13.77
CA ALA A 68 9.73 -5.66 -14.36
C ALA A 68 9.53 -4.46 -13.42
N ASN A 69 8.35 -4.38 -12.78
CA ASN A 69 8.07 -3.33 -11.79
C ASN A 69 9.02 -3.41 -10.59
N GLY A 70 9.18 -4.59 -9.98
CA GLY A 70 10.07 -4.76 -8.83
C GLY A 70 11.54 -4.46 -9.15
N PHE A 71 12.03 -4.89 -10.31
CA PHE A 71 13.40 -4.58 -10.74
C PHE A 71 13.59 -3.10 -11.07
N GLY A 72 12.59 -2.45 -11.68
CA GLY A 72 12.63 -1.01 -11.92
C GLY A 72 12.70 -0.20 -10.63
N LEU A 73 11.87 -0.55 -9.64
CA LEU A 73 11.87 0.09 -8.32
C LEU A 73 13.23 -0.06 -7.62
N TYR A 74 13.73 -1.29 -7.49
CA TYR A 74 15.00 -1.52 -6.80
C TYR A 74 16.20 -0.95 -7.55
N GLY A 75 16.18 -0.98 -8.89
CA GLY A 75 17.18 -0.33 -9.72
C GLY A 75 17.24 1.18 -9.48
N ALA A 76 16.08 1.86 -9.43
CA ALA A 76 16.00 3.28 -9.15
C ALA A 76 16.49 3.67 -7.74
N LEU A 77 16.35 2.75 -6.78
CA LEU A 77 16.78 2.95 -5.38
C LEU A 77 18.21 2.48 -5.12
N GLY A 78 18.90 1.91 -6.12
CA GLY A 78 20.23 1.33 -5.94
C GLY A 78 20.26 0.12 -5.00
N ILE A 79 19.14 -0.61 -4.88
CA ILE A 79 19.03 -1.79 -4.02
C ILE A 79 19.37 -3.05 -4.82
N GLY A 80 20.46 -3.71 -4.45
CA GLY A 80 20.92 -4.95 -5.07
C GLY A 80 20.08 -6.16 -4.67
N ARG A 81 20.04 -7.19 -5.52
CA ARG A 81 19.18 -8.39 -5.36
C ARG A 81 19.37 -9.17 -4.05
N ARG A 82 20.52 -9.01 -3.37
CA ARG A 82 20.86 -9.69 -2.11
C ARG A 82 20.80 -8.78 -0.89
N GLU A 83 20.42 -7.52 -1.04
CA GLU A 83 20.33 -6.55 0.05
C GLU A 83 18.98 -6.66 0.77
N VAL A 84 18.76 -7.81 1.41
CA VAL A 84 17.47 -8.18 2.04
C VAL A 84 17.03 -7.11 3.05
N ASP A 85 17.94 -6.58 3.84
CA ASP A 85 17.60 -5.58 4.86
C ASP A 85 17.18 -4.24 4.24
N LYS A 86 17.80 -3.84 3.12
CA LYS A 86 17.37 -2.64 2.37
C LYS A 86 16.03 -2.87 1.68
N MET A 87 15.79 -4.06 1.13
CA MET A 87 14.48 -4.41 0.56
C MET A 87 13.38 -4.37 1.63
N ARG A 88 13.66 -4.89 2.83
CA ARG A 88 12.74 -4.83 3.96
C ARG A 88 12.47 -3.40 4.41
N ALA A 89 13.53 -2.61 4.64
CA ALA A 89 13.38 -1.21 5.00
C ALA A 89 12.56 -0.43 3.95
N GLN A 90 12.75 -0.72 2.66
CA GLN A 90 11.96 -0.13 1.59
C GLN A 90 10.49 -0.60 1.61
N HIS A 91 10.24 -1.87 1.91
CA HIS A 91 8.89 -2.39 2.07
C HIS A 91 8.15 -1.74 3.25
N ASP A 92 8.83 -1.55 4.38
CA ASP A 92 8.28 -0.93 5.58
C ASP A 92 7.82 0.51 5.35
N ARG A 93 8.42 1.20 4.37
CA ARG A 93 7.99 2.56 3.98
C ARG A 93 6.53 2.65 3.54
N ASN A 94 5.93 1.55 3.06
CA ASN A 94 4.50 1.51 2.74
C ASN A 94 3.63 1.84 3.96
N PHE A 95 4.01 1.35 5.14
CA PHE A 95 3.22 1.49 6.36
C PHE A 95 3.37 2.85 7.04
N VAL A 96 4.37 3.64 6.62
CA VAL A 96 4.49 5.07 7.00
C VAL A 96 3.99 6.01 5.89
N PHE A 97 3.26 5.47 4.91
CA PHE A 97 2.75 6.20 3.75
C PHE A 97 3.85 6.90 2.94
N PHE A 98 5.06 6.33 2.90
CA PHE A 98 6.25 6.97 2.32
C PHE A 98 6.46 8.42 2.79
N ASP A 99 6.20 8.66 4.08
CA ASP A 99 6.32 9.96 4.75
C ASP A 99 5.33 11.03 4.28
N ALA A 100 4.36 10.67 3.43
CA ALA A 100 3.33 11.58 2.97
C ALA A 100 2.60 12.22 4.16
N PRO A 101 2.30 13.53 4.14
CA PRO A 101 1.68 14.23 5.27
C PRO A 101 0.24 13.75 5.55
N VAL A 102 -0.37 13.04 4.61
CA VAL A 102 -1.74 12.54 4.63
C VAL A 102 -1.74 11.05 4.28
N GLY A 103 -2.42 10.24 5.10
CA GLY A 103 -2.77 8.85 4.77
C GLY A 103 -4.26 8.74 4.50
N MET A 104 -4.64 7.92 3.51
CA MET A 104 -6.05 7.64 3.20
C MET A 104 -6.30 6.13 3.29
N ILE A 105 -7.35 5.75 4.00
CA ILE A 105 -7.80 4.36 4.12
C ILE A 105 -9.21 4.29 3.54
N PHE A 106 -9.45 3.28 2.69
CA PHE A 106 -10.72 3.04 2.03
C PHE A 106 -11.35 1.77 2.61
N THR A 107 -12.64 1.82 2.89
CA THR A 107 -13.47 0.70 3.36
C THR A 107 -14.81 0.70 2.67
#